data_AF-A0A376ETZ4-F1
#
_entry.id   AF-A0A376ETZ4-F1
#
_cell.length_a   1.000
_cell.length_b   1.000
_cell.length_c   1.000
_cell.angle_alpha   90.00
_cell.angle_beta   90.00
_cell.angle_gamma   90.00
#
_symmetry.space_group_name_H-M   'P 1'
#
loop_
_entity.id
_entity.type
_entity.pdbx_description
1 polymer ?
#
loop_
_entity_poly.entity_id
_entity_poly.type
_entity_poly.pdbx_seq_one_letter_code
_entity_poly.pdbx_strand_id
1 'polypeptide(L)'
;MGKLPVAEIEPVQMLAALRKIENRGATEKAAKTRRWCGEVFSYAVATGRAKYNPVSELNSAMTGHKGESFPFLTAEELPDFLAALESYEGSPLPRLGLQIMMLAGLRTYELRHSKWEWVDFDNRLWEIPAEFMKMDRPHLVPLSDQLVVLLKVLHGLTGRYVNMFPGRNDRQRS
;
A
#
# COMPACT_ATOMS: atom_id res chain seq x y z
N MET A 1 -23.74 -12.52 -14.56
CA MET A 1 -22.35 -12.82 -14.96
C MET A 1 -21.77 -13.96 -14.13
N GLY A 2 -21.51 -13.78 -12.82
CA GLY A 2 -20.82 -14.80 -12.01
C GLY A 2 -21.53 -16.15 -11.75
N LYS A 3 -22.65 -16.44 -12.41
CA LYS A 3 -23.35 -17.73 -12.34
C LYS A 3 -23.24 -18.54 -13.64
N LEU A 4 -22.67 -17.95 -14.70
CA LEU A 4 -22.47 -18.63 -15.98
C LEU A 4 -21.20 -19.50 -15.93
N PRO A 5 -21.20 -20.68 -16.58
CA PRO A 5 -19.98 -21.43 -16.82
C PRO A 5 -18.93 -20.58 -17.53
N VAL A 6 -17.65 -20.75 -17.17
CA VAL A 6 -16.55 -19.95 -17.75
C VAL A 6 -16.47 -20.07 -19.28
N ALA A 7 -16.87 -21.22 -19.83
CA ALA A 7 -16.86 -21.47 -21.27
C ALA A 7 -17.98 -20.73 -22.05
N GLU A 8 -19.00 -20.23 -21.37
CA GLU A 8 -20.17 -19.57 -21.98
C GLU A 8 -20.14 -18.05 -21.87
N ILE A 9 -19.07 -17.50 -21.29
CA ILE A 9 -18.95 -16.05 -21.09
C ILE A 9 -18.41 -15.40 -22.36
N GLU A 10 -19.26 -14.56 -22.97
CA GLU A 10 -18.97 -13.89 -24.22
C GLU A 10 -18.32 -12.49 -24.02
N PRO A 11 -17.49 -12.01 -24.97
CA PRO A 11 -16.84 -10.70 -24.89
C PRO A 11 -17.81 -9.53 -24.63
N VAL A 12 -18.98 -9.54 -25.27
CA VAL A 12 -20.00 -8.48 -25.12
C VAL A 12 -20.54 -8.42 -23.69
N GLN A 13 -20.70 -9.58 -23.05
CA GLN A 13 -21.18 -9.65 -21.67
C GLN A 13 -20.11 -9.11 -20.70
N MET A 14 -18.83 -9.45 -20.94
CA MET A 14 -17.70 -8.92 -20.18
C MET A 14 -17.56 -7.41 -20.35
N LEU A 15 -17.67 -6.90 -21.58
CA LEU A 15 -17.64 -5.48 -21.87
C LEU A 15 -18.78 -4.74 -21.15
N ALA A 16 -20.00 -5.29 -21.16
CA ALA A 16 -21.12 -4.71 -20.44
C ALA A 16 -20.88 -4.65 -18.92
N ALA A 17 -20.23 -5.66 -18.34
CA ALA A 17 -19.86 -5.66 -16.93
C ALA A 17 -18.77 -4.62 -16.62
N LEU A 18 -17.73 -4.52 -17.46
CA LEU A 18 -16.64 -3.56 -17.29
C LEU A 18 -17.12 -2.11 -17.50
N ARG A 19 -18.00 -1.86 -18.47
CA ARG A 19 -18.61 -0.54 -18.69
C ARG A 19 -19.44 -0.07 -17.50
N LYS A 20 -20.07 -0.96 -16.74
CA LYS A 20 -20.76 -0.57 -15.50
C LYS A 20 -19.80 0.01 -14.45
N ILE A 21 -18.55 -0.44 -14.42
CA ILE A 21 -17.51 0.10 -13.52
C ILE A 21 -16.99 1.42 -14.09
N GLU A 22 -16.73 1.47 -15.39
CA GLU A 22 -16.24 2.64 -16.10
C GLU A 22 -17.22 3.82 -16.03
N ASN A 23 -18.51 3.58 -16.28
CA ASN A 23 -19.57 4.60 -16.24
C ASN A 23 -19.79 5.21 -14.85
N ARG A 24 -19.23 4.62 -13.79
CA ARG A 24 -19.21 5.20 -12.44
C ARG A 24 -18.02 6.14 -12.21
N GLY A 25 -17.21 6.40 -13.24
CA GLY A 25 -15.96 7.15 -13.16
C GLY A 25 -14.77 6.35 -12.63
N ALA A 26 -14.95 5.07 -12.29
CA ALA A 26 -13.91 4.22 -11.69
C ALA A 26 -13.02 3.55 -12.75
N THR A 27 -12.43 4.35 -13.64
CA THR A 27 -11.66 3.89 -14.81
C THR A 27 -10.45 3.03 -14.43
N GLU A 28 -9.70 3.38 -13.38
CA GLU A 28 -8.58 2.58 -12.88
C GLU A 28 -9.04 1.19 -12.41
N LYS A 29 -10.14 1.15 -11.65
CA LYS A 29 -10.72 -0.11 -11.15
C LYS A 29 -11.23 -0.96 -12.31
N ALA A 30 -11.82 -0.34 -13.34
CA ALA A 30 -12.27 -1.04 -14.54
C ALA A 30 -11.08 -1.68 -15.28
N ALA A 31 -9.97 -0.96 -15.47
CA ALA A 31 -8.76 -1.47 -16.09
C ALA A 31 -8.12 -2.63 -15.29
N LYS A 32 -8.02 -2.49 -13.95
CA LYS A 32 -7.53 -3.56 -13.06
C LYS A 32 -8.42 -4.79 -13.10
N THR A 33 -9.74 -4.61 -13.04
CA THR A 33 -10.73 -5.69 -13.13
C THR A 33 -10.60 -6.43 -14.45
N ARG A 34 -10.50 -5.71 -15.57
CA ARG A 34 -10.25 -6.30 -16.89
C ARG A 34 -9.00 -7.18 -16.89
N ARG A 35 -7.89 -6.67 -16.34
CA ARG A 35 -6.62 -7.42 -16.25
C ARG A 35 -6.79 -8.71 -15.45
N TRP A 36 -7.38 -8.65 -14.26
CA TRP A 36 -7.61 -9.85 -13.44
C TRP A 36 -8.53 -10.86 -14.11
N CYS A 37 -9.61 -10.41 -14.74
CA CYS A 37 -10.46 -11.29 -15.53
C CYS A 37 -9.66 -11.93 -16.67
N GLY A 38 -8.84 -11.15 -17.38
CA GLY A 38 -7.93 -11.66 -18.41
C GLY A 38 -7.02 -12.77 -17.88
N GLU A 39 -6.39 -12.59 -16.73
CA GLU A 39 -5.52 -13.61 -16.09
C GLU A 39 -6.31 -14.89 -15.75
N VAL A 40 -7.52 -14.76 -15.20
CA VAL A 40 -8.41 -15.90 -14.90
C VAL A 40 -8.78 -16.68 -16.16
N PHE A 41 -9.18 -15.98 -17.23
CA PHE A 41 -9.56 -16.63 -18.49
C PHE A 41 -8.35 -17.23 -19.22
N SER A 42 -7.17 -16.60 -19.14
CA SER A 42 -5.92 -17.19 -19.66
C SER A 42 -5.60 -18.51 -18.97
N TYR A 43 -5.78 -18.59 -17.65
CA TYR A 43 -5.64 -19.86 -16.92
C TYR A 43 -6.71 -20.89 -17.31
N ALA A 44 -7.96 -20.47 -17.50
CA ALA A 44 -9.03 -21.35 -17.97
C ALA A 44 -8.73 -21.93 -19.36
N VAL A 45 -8.16 -21.14 -20.26
CA VAL A 45 -7.71 -21.61 -21.59
C VAL A 45 -6.54 -22.58 -21.45
N ALA A 46 -5.50 -22.23 -20.70
CA ALA A 46 -4.32 -23.08 -20.50
C ALA A 46 -4.66 -24.46 -19.90
N THR A 47 -5.77 -24.55 -19.17
CA THR A 47 -6.24 -25.78 -18.53
C THR A 47 -7.43 -26.44 -19.23
N GLY A 48 -7.78 -25.99 -20.44
CA GLY A 48 -8.84 -26.58 -21.26
C GLY A 48 -10.27 -26.34 -20.77
N ARG A 49 -10.48 -25.45 -19.79
CA ARG A 49 -11.80 -25.07 -19.26
C ARG A 49 -12.54 -24.05 -20.13
N ALA A 50 -11.81 -23.31 -20.96
CA ALA A 50 -12.34 -22.38 -21.94
C ALA A 50 -11.55 -22.52 -23.24
N LYS A 51 -12.16 -22.15 -24.38
CA LYS A 51 -11.50 -22.20 -25.70
C LYS A 51 -10.71 -20.94 -26.02
N TYR A 52 -11.13 -19.79 -25.49
CA TYR A 52 -10.51 -18.50 -25.74
C TYR A 52 -10.73 -17.54 -24.56
N ASN A 53 -9.99 -16.43 -24.54
CA ASN A 53 -10.12 -15.40 -23.52
C ASN A 53 -11.04 -14.26 -24.02
N PRO A 54 -12.25 -14.08 -23.47
CA PRO A 54 -13.20 -13.08 -23.94
C PRO A 54 -12.79 -11.64 -23.60
N VAL A 55 -11.68 -11.45 -22.88
CA VAL A 55 -11.21 -10.15 -22.37
C VAL A 55 -9.98 -9.62 -23.12
N SER A 56 -9.36 -10.44 -24.00
CA SER A 56 -8.09 -10.09 -24.66
C SER A 56 -8.18 -8.79 -25.45
N GLU A 57 -9.23 -8.64 -26.26
CA GLU A 57 -9.41 -7.49 -27.17
C GLU A 57 -10.21 -6.34 -26.56
N LEU A 58 -10.69 -6.46 -25.32
CA LEU A 58 -11.60 -5.45 -24.75
C LEU A 58 -10.91 -4.12 -24.43
N ASN A 59 -9.58 -4.05 -24.49
CA ASN A 59 -8.85 -2.82 -24.20
C ASN A 59 -9.17 -1.69 -25.19
N SER A 60 -9.35 -2.00 -26.47
CA SER A 60 -9.69 -1.01 -27.51
C SER A 60 -11.13 -0.49 -27.40
N ALA A 61 -12.01 -1.25 -26.75
CA ALA A 61 -13.42 -0.93 -26.58
C ALA A 61 -13.73 -0.18 -25.26
N MET A 62 -12.70 0.10 -24.46
CA MET A 62 -12.78 0.82 -23.20
C MET A 62 -12.14 2.21 -23.32
N THR A 63 -12.60 3.15 -22.51
CA THR A 63 -12.10 4.53 -22.47
C THR A 63 -10.65 4.59 -21.96
N GLY A 64 -10.24 3.58 -21.19
CA GLY A 64 -8.93 3.51 -20.55
C GLY A 64 -8.87 4.40 -19.30
N HIS A 65 -7.74 4.34 -18.61
CA HIS A 65 -7.48 5.18 -17.43
C HIS A 65 -6.22 6.00 -17.67
N LYS A 66 -6.33 7.32 -17.56
CA LYS A 66 -5.18 8.21 -17.39
C LYS A 66 -5.05 8.50 -15.91
N GLY A 67 -3.98 7.97 -15.32
CA GLY A 67 -3.65 8.28 -13.93
C GLY A 67 -3.12 9.70 -13.84
N GLU A 68 -3.63 10.46 -12.89
CA GLU A 68 -3.00 11.70 -12.45
C GLU A 68 -2.11 11.38 -11.26
N SER A 69 -0.92 11.99 -11.22
CA SER A 69 -0.05 11.89 -10.05
C SER A 69 -0.71 12.57 -8.87
N PHE A 70 -0.69 11.92 -7.70
CA PHE A 70 -1.13 12.57 -6.47
C PHE A 70 -0.25 13.79 -6.19
N PRO A 71 -0.83 14.92 -5.72
CA PRO A 71 -0.05 16.05 -5.23
C PRO A 71 0.92 15.57 -4.15
N PHE A 72 2.15 16.06 -4.22
CA PHE A 72 3.19 15.79 -3.24
C PHE A 72 3.64 17.10 -2.61
N LEU A 73 4.14 17.02 -1.38
CA LEU A 73 4.63 18.18 -0.66
C LEU A 73 5.92 18.70 -1.31
N THR A 74 5.93 19.96 -1.68
CA THR A 74 7.14 20.62 -2.20
C THR A 74 8.08 21.03 -1.06
N ALA A 75 9.34 21.30 -1.39
CA ALA A 75 10.31 21.77 -0.39
C ALA A 75 9.90 23.10 0.26
N GLU A 76 9.18 23.94 -0.46
CA GLU A 76 8.69 25.25 -0.01
C GLU A 76 7.52 25.11 0.98
N GLU A 77 6.69 24.07 0.83
CA GLU A 77 5.56 23.79 1.73
C GLU A 77 5.96 23.01 2.99
N LEU A 78 7.17 22.44 3.00
CA LEU A 78 7.67 21.61 4.10
C LEU A 78 7.75 22.36 5.45
N PRO A 79 8.24 23.62 5.52
CA PRO A 79 8.28 24.36 6.79
C PRO A 79 6.90 24.56 7.41
N ASP A 80 5.90 24.96 6.62
CA ASP A 80 4.53 25.18 7.09
C ASP A 80 3.88 23.87 7.55
N PHE A 81 4.12 22.79 6.81
CA PHE A 81 3.67 21.46 7.21
C PHE A 81 4.29 20.99 8.53
N LEU A 82 5.60 21.19 8.72
CA LEU A 82 6.29 20.82 9.96
C LEU A 82 5.77 21.65 11.14
N ALA A 83 5.54 22.96 10.95
CA ALA A 83 4.95 23.82 11.98
C ALA A 83 3.52 23.37 12.37
N ALA A 84 2.70 23.00 11.39
CA ALA A 84 1.37 22.45 11.63
C ALA A 84 1.42 21.07 12.32
N LEU A 85 2.43 20.26 12.01
CA LEU A 85 2.64 18.96 12.63
C LEU A 85 3.09 19.11 14.09
N GLU A 86 3.91 20.11 14.40
CA GLU A 86 4.35 20.40 15.77
C GLU A 86 3.23 20.94 16.66
N SER A 87 2.29 21.71 16.11
CA SER A 87 1.13 22.23 16.85
C SER A 87 0.01 21.21 17.05
N TYR A 88 0.18 19.97 16.59
CA TYR A 88 -0.82 18.91 16.77
C TYR A 88 -0.96 18.50 18.25
N GLU A 89 -2.09 18.86 18.86
CA GLU A 89 -2.40 18.59 20.28
C GLU A 89 -2.93 17.17 20.57
N GLY A 90 -3.04 16.32 19.54
CA GLY A 90 -3.55 14.97 19.70
C GLY A 90 -2.52 14.00 20.29
N SER A 91 -2.71 12.70 20.02
CA SER A 91 -1.75 11.68 20.47
C SER A 91 -0.36 11.96 19.87
N PRO A 92 0.73 11.79 20.64
CA PRO A 92 2.08 11.97 20.11
C PRO A 92 2.44 10.90 19.06
N LEU A 93 1.73 9.76 19.01
CA LEU A 93 2.07 8.64 18.14
C LEU A 93 1.93 8.96 16.63
N PRO A 94 0.80 9.48 16.12
CA PRO A 94 0.71 9.91 14.73
C PRO A 94 1.79 10.94 14.33
N ARG A 95 2.08 11.89 15.22
CA ARG A 95 3.09 12.93 15.00
C ARG A 95 4.49 12.33 14.83
N LEU A 96 4.91 11.51 15.80
CA LEU A 96 6.20 10.80 15.74
C LEU A 96 6.28 9.87 14.53
N GLY A 97 5.20 9.14 14.24
CA GLY A 97 5.13 8.24 13.10
C GLY A 97 5.36 8.96 11.77
N LEU A 98 4.75 10.14 11.60
CA LEU A 98 4.91 10.93 10.38
C LEU A 98 6.34 11.49 10.24
N GLN A 99 6.92 12.00 11.33
CA GLN A 99 8.31 12.47 11.35
C GLN A 99 9.30 11.34 11.03
N ILE A 100 9.09 10.15 11.63
CA ILE A 100 9.89 8.96 11.36
C ILE A 100 9.74 8.53 9.89
N MET A 101 8.52 8.48 9.35
CA MET A 101 8.29 8.13 7.94
C MET A 101 9.02 9.09 6.98
N MET A 102 9.00 10.40 7.26
CA MET A 102 9.70 11.39 6.43
C MET A 102 11.22 11.19 6.43
N LEU A 103 11.81 10.85 7.57
CA LEU A 103 13.26 10.65 7.69
C LEU A 103 13.72 9.27 7.19
N ALA A 104 12.92 8.24 7.43
CA ALA A 104 13.25 6.85 7.15
C ALA A 104 12.79 6.37 5.76
N GLY A 105 11.89 7.12 5.09
CA GLY A 105 11.32 6.73 3.80
C GLY A 105 10.43 5.48 3.86
N LEU A 106 9.91 5.15 5.04
CA LEU A 106 9.11 3.95 5.25
C LEU A 106 7.69 4.09 4.66
N ARG A 107 7.16 2.99 4.14
CA ARG A 107 5.74 2.87 3.83
C ARG A 107 4.93 2.79 5.13
N THR A 108 3.70 3.29 5.10
CA THR A 108 2.79 3.22 6.26
C THR A 108 2.64 1.80 6.82
N TYR A 109 2.58 0.79 5.94
CA TYR A 109 2.50 -0.61 6.35
C TYR A 109 3.74 -1.07 7.12
N GLU A 110 4.94 -0.69 6.67
CA GLU A 110 6.21 -1.04 7.31
C GLU A 110 6.28 -0.42 8.71
N LEU A 111 6.03 0.89 8.81
CA LEU A 111 6.08 1.61 10.08
C LEU A 111 5.10 1.01 11.10
N ARG A 112 3.85 0.77 10.69
CA ARG A 112 2.77 0.24 11.55
C ARG A 112 3.15 -1.11 12.18
N HIS A 113 3.74 -2.00 11.40
CA HIS A 113 4.10 -3.35 11.83
C HIS A 113 5.50 -3.46 12.43
N SER A 114 6.21 -2.34 12.53
CA SER A 114 7.57 -2.35 13.02
C SER A 114 7.68 -2.69 14.50
N LYS A 115 8.72 -3.45 14.82
CA LYS A 115 9.01 -3.93 16.16
C LYS A 115 10.32 -3.36 16.68
N TRP A 116 10.43 -3.26 18.00
CA TRP A 116 11.66 -2.77 18.63
C TRP A 116 12.85 -3.69 18.42
N GLU A 117 12.62 -5.00 18.31
CA GLU A 117 13.68 -5.99 18.04
C GLU A 117 14.38 -5.80 16.68
N TRP A 118 13.80 -5.02 15.78
CA TRP A 118 14.35 -4.73 14.44
C TRP A 118 15.27 -3.51 14.43
N VAL A 119 15.39 -2.79 15.54
CA VAL A 119 16.21 -1.58 15.64
C VAL A 119 17.45 -1.86 16.45
N ASP A 120 18.59 -1.76 15.79
CA ASP A 120 19.91 -1.77 16.40
C ASP A 120 20.40 -0.33 16.56
N PHE A 121 20.31 0.20 17.78
CA PHE A 121 20.78 1.54 18.10
C PHE A 121 22.31 1.66 18.13
N ASP A 122 23.02 0.55 18.35
CA ASP A 122 24.49 0.54 18.45
C ASP A 122 25.12 0.62 17.06
N ASN A 123 24.62 -0.21 16.14
CA ASN A 123 25.02 -0.21 14.73
C ASN A 123 24.27 0.83 13.89
N ARG A 124 23.36 1.60 14.50
CA ARG A 124 22.53 2.62 13.83
C ARG A 124 21.79 2.07 12.62
N LEU A 125 21.14 0.92 12.78
CA LEU A 125 20.44 0.22 11.70
C LEU A 125 19.05 -0.21 12.13
N TRP A 126 18.08 -0.05 11.24
CA TRP A 126 16.74 -0.62 11.38
C TRP A 126 16.46 -1.53 10.20
N GLU A 127 16.34 -2.83 10.47
CA GLU A 127 16.16 -3.86 9.46
C GLU A 127 14.72 -4.39 9.46
N ILE A 128 13.96 -4.08 8.41
CA ILE A 128 12.62 -4.62 8.24
C ILE A 128 12.71 -5.96 7.50
N PRO A 129 12.19 -7.05 8.08
CA PRO A 129 12.29 -8.38 7.48
C PRO A 129 11.60 -8.48 6.12
N ALA A 130 12.09 -9.38 5.27
CA ALA A 130 11.58 -9.64 3.93
C ALA A 130 10.07 -10.00 3.89
N GLU A 131 9.57 -10.69 4.91
CA GLU A 131 8.15 -11.06 5.04
C GLU A 131 7.20 -9.85 5.17
N PHE A 132 7.71 -8.69 5.60
CA PHE A 132 6.96 -7.43 5.65
C PHE A 132 7.15 -6.58 4.38
N MET A 133 7.86 -7.09 3.39
CA MET A 133 8.26 -6.39 2.17
C MET A 133 7.58 -6.97 0.94
N LYS A 134 7.17 -6.08 0.03
CA LYS A 134 6.48 -6.49 -1.21
C LYS A 134 7.35 -7.32 -2.17
N MET A 135 8.66 -7.16 -2.08
CA MET A 135 9.64 -7.77 -3.01
C MET A 135 10.51 -8.85 -2.34
N ASP A 136 10.11 -9.34 -1.15
CA ASP A 136 10.81 -10.40 -0.42
C ASP A 136 12.31 -10.15 -0.21
N ARG A 137 12.67 -8.87 0.00
CA ARG A 137 14.03 -8.43 0.31
C ARG A 137 13.98 -7.55 1.56
N PRO A 138 14.85 -7.77 2.56
CA PRO A 138 14.92 -6.91 3.74
C PRO A 138 15.15 -5.43 3.36
N HIS A 139 14.50 -4.53 4.09
CA HIS A 139 14.72 -3.09 3.95
C HIS A 139 15.62 -2.62 5.09
N LEU A 140 16.80 -2.13 4.71
CA LEU A 140 17.78 -1.59 5.65
C LEU A 140 17.65 -0.07 5.69
N VAL A 141 17.31 0.46 6.87
CA VAL A 141 17.18 1.90 7.13
C VAL A 141 18.31 2.35 8.06
N PRO A 142 19.28 3.13 7.56
CA PRO A 142 20.29 3.75 8.41
C PRO A 142 19.67 4.78 9.37
N LEU A 143 20.10 4.79 10.62
CA LEU A 143 19.58 5.71 11.63
C LEU A 143 20.40 7.01 11.67
N SER A 144 19.82 8.08 11.14
CA SER A 144 20.34 9.44 11.35
C SER A 144 20.21 9.87 12.81
N ASP A 145 20.97 10.89 13.24
CA ASP A 145 20.88 11.39 14.62
C ASP A 145 19.46 11.86 14.97
N GLN A 146 18.77 12.52 14.03
CA GLN A 146 17.38 12.92 14.20
C GLN A 146 16.45 11.71 14.38
N LEU A 147 16.64 10.67 13.58
CA LEU A 147 15.82 9.46 13.66
C LEU A 147 16.06 8.72 14.99
N VAL A 148 17.31 8.64 15.46
CA VAL A 148 17.63 8.07 16.78
C VAL A 148 16.92 8.81 17.91
N VAL A 149 16.92 10.16 17.87
CA VAL A 149 16.22 10.97 18.88
C VAL A 149 14.72 10.65 18.89
N LEU A 150 14.08 10.63 17.72
CA LEU A 150 12.65 10.34 17.61
C LEU A 150 12.31 8.91 18.06
N LEU A 151 13.13 7.93 17.67
CA LEU A 151 12.95 6.54 18.08
C LEU A 151 13.10 6.36 19.60
N LYS A 152 14.03 7.08 20.24
CA LYS A 152 14.17 7.06 21.71
C LYS A 152 12.96 7.69 22.41
N VAL A 153 12.42 8.78 21.89
CA VAL A 153 11.18 9.39 22.40
C VAL A 153 10.02 8.40 22.26
N LEU A 154 9.87 7.78 21.09
CA LEU A 154 8.85 6.76 20.84
C LEU A 154 9.02 5.55 21.77
N HIS A 155 10.26 5.09 21.99
CA HIS A 155 10.57 3.99 22.91
C HIS A 155 10.17 4.32 24.35
N GLY A 156 10.32 5.56 24.79
CA GLY A 156 9.80 6.01 26.10
C GLY A 156 8.27 5.84 26.25
N LEU A 157 7.52 5.88 25.15
CA LEU A 157 6.06 5.76 25.14
C LEU A 157 5.58 4.31 24.94
N THR A 158 6.25 3.56 24.06
CA THR A 158 5.77 2.25 23.58
C THR A 158 6.80 1.11 23.71
N GLY A 159 7.99 1.36 24.26
CA GLY A 159 9.06 0.36 24.41
C GLY A 159 8.72 -0.84 25.30
N ARG A 160 7.63 -0.75 26.08
CA ARG A 160 7.07 -1.89 26.85
C ARG A 160 6.30 -2.90 26.00
N TYR A 161 6.05 -2.60 24.72
CA TYR A 161 5.33 -3.45 23.79
C TYR A 161 6.30 -4.02 22.74
N VAL A 162 5.88 -5.07 22.04
CA VAL A 162 6.67 -5.61 20.91
C VAL A 162 6.63 -4.64 19.72
N ASN A 163 5.45 -4.14 19.39
CA ASN A 163 5.24 -3.22 18.27
C ASN A 163 5.55 -1.78 18.68
N MET A 164 6.22 -1.04 17.81
CA MET A 164 6.51 0.39 17.99
C MET A 164 5.23 1.23 17.98
N PHE A 165 4.24 0.83 17.19
CA PHE A 165 2.92 1.47 17.05
C PHE A 165 1.80 0.47 17.42
N PRO A 166 1.52 0.27 18.72
CA PRO A 166 0.47 -0.64 19.17
C PRO A 166 -0.93 -0.09 18.89
N GLY A 167 -1.87 -0.98 18.61
CA GLY A 167 -3.28 -0.68 18.42
C GLY A 167 -3.92 -0.15 19.70
N ARG A 168 -4.89 0.75 19.55
CA ARG A 168 -5.60 1.39 20.68
C ARG A 168 -6.37 0.37 21.53
N ASN A 169 -6.97 -0.63 20.88
CA ASN A 169 -7.83 -1.64 21.53
C ASN A 169 -7.09 -2.95 21.80
N ASP A 170 -6.15 -3.33 20.93
CA ASP A 170 -5.30 -4.50 21.09
C ASP A 170 -3.84 -4.08 20.93
N ARG A 171 -3.08 -4.16 22.03
CA ARG A 171 -1.69 -3.70 22.10
C ARG A 171 -0.71 -4.70 21.48
N GLN A 172 -1.17 -5.90 21.13
CA GLN A 172 -0.40 -6.90 20.38
C GLN A 172 -0.58 -6.76 18.86
N ARG A 173 -1.56 -5.97 18.40
CA ARG A 173 -1.82 -5.71 16.98
C ARG A 173 -1.46 -4.26 16.64
N SER A 174 -1.31 -3.96 15.35
CA SER A 174 -1.18 -2.60 14.80
C SER A 174 -2.49 -2.13 14.17
#